data_AF-A0A1H9E4C8-F1
#
_entry.id   AF-A0A1H9E4C8-F1
#
_cell.length_a   1.000
_cell.length_b   1.000
_cell.length_c   1.000
_cell.angle_alpha   90.00
_cell.angle_beta   90.00
_cell.angle_gamma   90.00
#
_symmetry.space_group_name_H-M   'P 1'
#
loop_
_entity.id
_entity.type
_entity.pdbx_description
1 polymer ?
#
loop_
_entity_poly.entity_id
_entity_poly.type
_entity_poly.pdbx_seq_one_letter_code
_entity_poly.pdbx_strand_id
1 'polypeptide(L)'
;MKPFVKNILFCVIAILGDLFTSFMAYKLQLPCFLDTEFAVAITLYMGLIPGLIVAASFNPLMIVLLCRYTGTPFSFYDCLYAICGMLIVFVTWLFSRNKREFLYSRIMTVLYLLIIVVVSSVFSFTSASLLDTFVLPLFQTSTGFSAFDNFSEVMRQLKMGTFFSYLVPRIPLTVNDRLICTFAGFGLYRLLVKLDDFQFAKFRQTNITAEE
;
A
#
# COMPACT_ATOMS: atom_id res chain seq x y z
N MET A 1 -18.05 -18.53 -11.06
CA MET A 1 -16.56 -18.48 -11.15
C MET A 1 -15.98 -19.26 -9.98
N LYS A 2 -14.96 -20.12 -10.17
CA LYS A 2 -14.33 -20.84 -9.04
C LYS A 2 -13.76 -19.82 -8.04
N PRO A 3 -13.85 -20.07 -6.71
CA PRO A 3 -13.43 -19.10 -5.68
C PRO A 3 -11.96 -18.70 -5.81
N PHE A 4 -11.11 -19.62 -6.25
CA PHE A 4 -9.70 -19.36 -6.52
C PHE A 4 -9.47 -18.33 -7.64
N VAL A 5 -10.22 -18.43 -8.75
CA VAL A 5 -10.11 -17.51 -9.89
C VAL A 5 -10.58 -16.11 -9.50
N LYS A 6 -11.64 -16.01 -8.68
CA LYS A 6 -12.12 -14.75 -8.10
C LYS A 6 -11.02 -14.04 -7.32
N ASN A 7 -10.35 -14.78 -6.45
CA ASN A 7 -9.31 -14.27 -5.58
C ASN A 7 -8.10 -13.74 -6.37
N ILE A 8 -7.66 -14.49 -7.40
CA ILE A 8 -6.59 -14.02 -8.30
C ILE A 8 -7.01 -12.73 -9.01
N LEU A 9 -8.23 -12.69 -9.54
CA LEU A 9 -8.74 -11.51 -10.24
C LEU A 9 -8.74 -10.27 -9.35
N PHE A 10 -9.18 -10.39 -8.09
CA PHE A 10 -9.14 -9.27 -7.15
C PHE A 10 -7.72 -8.83 -6.81
N CYS A 11 -6.77 -9.76 -6.64
CA CYS A 11 -5.37 -9.38 -6.47
C CYS A 11 -4.81 -8.64 -7.70
N VAL A 12 -5.11 -9.11 -8.91
CA VAL A 12 -4.67 -8.45 -10.15
C VAL A 12 -5.26 -7.04 -10.27
N ILE A 13 -6.57 -6.89 -10.02
CA ILE A 13 -7.24 -5.58 -10.01
C ILE A 13 -6.62 -4.66 -8.95
N ALA A 14 -6.29 -5.20 -7.77
CA ALA A 14 -5.67 -4.43 -6.71
C ALA A 14 -4.27 -3.92 -7.10
N ILE A 15 -3.43 -4.79 -7.68
CA ILE A 15 -2.11 -4.39 -8.19
C ILE A 15 -2.26 -3.28 -9.24
N LEU A 16 -3.18 -3.44 -10.20
CA LEU A 16 -3.44 -2.42 -11.22
C LEU A 16 -3.99 -1.13 -10.63
N GLY A 17 -4.79 -1.21 -9.57
CA GLY A 17 -5.33 -0.08 -8.82
C GLY A 17 -4.23 0.74 -8.16
N ASP A 18 -3.39 0.10 -7.36
CA ASP A 18 -2.25 0.75 -6.69
C ASP A 18 -1.26 1.33 -7.73
N LEU A 19 -0.98 0.60 -8.83
CA LEU A 19 -0.16 1.14 -9.93
C LEU A 19 -0.76 2.39 -10.56
N PHE A 20 -2.08 2.40 -10.79
CA PHE A 20 -2.76 3.54 -11.40
C PHE A 20 -2.76 4.76 -10.48
N THR A 21 -3.13 4.60 -9.20
CA THR A 21 -3.18 5.71 -8.25
C THR A 21 -1.78 6.28 -7.97
N SER A 22 -0.78 5.42 -7.78
CA SER A 22 0.62 5.84 -7.64
C SER A 22 1.18 6.53 -8.88
N PHE A 23 0.88 6.02 -10.07
CA PHE A 23 1.33 6.67 -11.32
C PHE A 23 0.66 8.02 -11.54
N MET A 24 -0.62 8.16 -11.18
CA MET A 24 -1.29 9.47 -11.18
C MET A 24 -0.69 10.41 -10.15
N ALA A 25 -0.38 9.95 -8.94
CA ALA A 25 0.30 10.75 -7.91
C ALA A 25 1.65 11.28 -8.41
N TYR A 26 2.45 10.42 -9.05
CA TYR A 26 3.70 10.80 -9.70
C TYR A 26 3.49 11.85 -10.81
N LYS A 27 2.53 11.61 -11.72
CA LYS A 27 2.24 12.52 -12.84
C LYS A 27 1.75 13.90 -12.39
N LEU A 28 0.95 13.94 -11.33
CA LEU A 28 0.40 15.17 -10.75
C LEU A 28 1.34 15.82 -9.73
N GLN A 29 2.51 15.23 -9.48
CA GLN A 29 3.48 15.69 -8.48
C GLN A 29 2.86 15.86 -7.10
N LEU A 30 1.96 14.95 -6.73
CA LEU A 30 1.32 14.98 -5.42
C LEU A 30 2.33 14.57 -4.33
N PRO A 31 2.27 15.19 -3.14
CA PRO A 31 3.11 14.83 -2.00
C PRO A 31 2.57 13.57 -1.27
N CYS A 32 2.28 12.51 -2.02
CA CYS A 32 1.77 11.23 -1.53
C CYS A 32 2.19 10.09 -2.47
N PHE A 33 2.22 8.88 -1.95
CA PHE A 33 2.60 7.68 -2.70
C PHE A 33 1.38 7.02 -3.34
N LEU A 34 0.28 6.88 -2.60
CA LEU A 34 -0.95 6.22 -3.06
C LEU A 34 -0.70 4.78 -3.58
N ASP A 35 0.06 3.99 -2.82
CA ASP A 35 0.68 2.74 -3.28
C ASP A 35 0.19 1.48 -2.56
N THR A 36 -0.77 1.61 -1.65
CA THR A 36 -1.20 0.52 -0.78
C THR A 36 -2.69 0.53 -0.45
N GLU A 37 -3.48 1.39 -1.09
CA GLU A 37 -4.92 1.50 -0.83
C GLU A 37 -5.61 0.17 -1.13
N PHE A 38 -5.29 -0.40 -2.30
CA PHE A 38 -5.87 -1.65 -2.73
C PHE A 38 -5.22 -2.84 -2.01
N ALA A 39 -3.92 -2.80 -1.71
CA ALA A 39 -3.28 -3.80 -0.84
C ALA A 39 -3.95 -3.88 0.54
N VAL A 40 -4.26 -2.74 1.16
CA VAL A 40 -5.01 -2.66 2.43
C VAL A 40 -6.41 -3.23 2.26
N ALA A 41 -7.12 -2.86 1.18
CA ALA A 41 -8.46 -3.38 0.90
C ALA A 41 -8.49 -4.91 0.77
N ILE A 42 -7.55 -5.48 0.01
CA ILE A 42 -7.39 -6.92 -0.18
C ILE A 42 -7.01 -7.60 1.14
N THR A 43 -6.15 -6.97 1.95
CA THR A 43 -5.79 -7.49 3.28
C THR A 43 -7.02 -7.58 4.18
N LEU A 44 -7.87 -6.56 4.16
CA LEU A 44 -9.10 -6.53 4.94
C LEU A 44 -10.13 -7.54 4.43
N TYR A 45 -10.20 -7.76 3.11
CA TYR A 45 -11.18 -8.63 2.46
C TYR A 45 -10.79 -10.12 2.49
N MET A 46 -9.54 -10.45 2.16
CA MET A 46 -9.06 -11.82 1.90
C MET A 46 -7.97 -12.28 2.87
N GLY A 47 -7.47 -11.39 3.73
CA GLY A 47 -6.46 -11.70 4.74
C GLY A 47 -5.01 -11.42 4.30
N LEU A 48 -4.06 -11.88 5.11
CA LEU A 48 -2.65 -11.49 5.01
C LEU A 48 -2.00 -11.88 3.68
N ILE A 49 -2.11 -13.16 3.28
CA ILE A 49 -1.34 -13.70 2.14
C ILE A 49 -1.68 -12.97 0.83
N PRO A 50 -2.96 -12.78 0.46
CA PRO A 50 -3.30 -11.99 -0.73
C PRO A 50 -2.81 -10.55 -0.66
N GLY A 51 -2.92 -9.92 0.52
CA GLY A 51 -2.40 -8.56 0.74
C GLY A 51 -0.89 -8.46 0.52
N LEU A 52 -0.12 -9.44 1.04
CA LEU A 52 1.33 -9.47 0.89
C LEU A 52 1.73 -9.64 -0.58
N ILE A 53 1.01 -10.46 -1.35
CA ILE A 53 1.27 -10.63 -2.78
C ILE A 53 1.09 -9.30 -3.52
N VAL A 54 -0.01 -8.57 -3.24
CA VAL A 54 -0.26 -7.25 -3.86
C VAL A 54 0.85 -6.27 -3.50
N ALA A 55 1.14 -6.11 -2.21
CA ALA A 55 2.15 -5.17 -1.73
C ALA A 55 3.58 -5.50 -2.21
N ALA A 56 3.96 -6.78 -2.24
CA ALA A 56 5.28 -7.20 -2.70
C ALA A 56 5.45 -7.01 -4.22
N SER A 57 4.38 -7.13 -4.98
CA SER A 57 4.41 -7.02 -6.45
C SER A 57 4.39 -5.57 -6.93
N PHE A 58 3.76 -4.67 -6.17
CA PHE A 58 3.58 -3.27 -6.56
C PHE A 58 4.91 -2.58 -6.90
N ASN A 59 5.86 -2.53 -5.98
CA ASN A 59 7.11 -1.76 -6.16
C ASN A 59 7.92 -2.20 -7.37
N PRO A 60 8.24 -3.49 -7.57
CA PRO A 60 8.94 -3.95 -8.77
C PRO A 60 8.24 -3.55 -10.06
N LEU A 61 6.91 -3.68 -10.12
CA LEU A 61 6.13 -3.32 -11.31
C LEU A 61 6.11 -1.81 -11.54
N MET A 62 5.96 -1.02 -10.49
CA MET A 62 5.94 0.44 -10.54
C MET A 62 7.29 0.99 -11.05
N ILE A 63 8.41 0.44 -10.58
CA ILE A 63 9.75 0.83 -11.04
C ILE A 63 9.95 0.50 -12.51
N VAL A 64 9.56 -0.69 -12.97
CA VAL A 64 9.62 -1.04 -14.40
C VAL A 64 8.81 -0.05 -15.24
N LEU A 65 7.61 0.31 -14.78
CA LEU A 65 6.73 1.26 -15.46
C LEU A 65 7.33 2.66 -15.51
N LEU A 66 7.86 3.18 -14.38
CA LEU A 66 8.48 4.50 -14.31
C LEU A 66 9.76 4.59 -15.11
N CYS A 67 10.65 3.60 -15.06
CA CYS A 67 11.86 3.54 -15.89
C CYS A 67 11.51 3.57 -17.38
N ARG A 68 10.47 2.83 -17.78
CA ARG A 68 10.00 2.85 -19.17
C ARG A 68 9.41 4.21 -19.58
N TYR A 69 8.69 4.87 -18.67
CA TYR A 69 8.07 6.17 -18.93
C TYR A 69 9.08 7.32 -18.97
N THR A 70 10.09 7.30 -18.11
CA THR A 70 11.08 8.39 -17.94
C THR A 70 12.37 8.18 -18.71
N GLY A 71 12.64 6.95 -19.19
CA GLY A 71 13.88 6.60 -19.87
C GLY A 71 15.09 6.42 -18.94
N THR A 72 14.87 6.35 -17.63
CA THR A 72 15.94 6.13 -16.64
C THR A 72 16.30 4.64 -16.53
N PRO A 73 17.55 4.30 -16.13
CA PRO A 73 17.96 2.91 -15.94
C PRO A 73 17.23 2.27 -14.76
N PHE A 74 16.91 0.98 -14.88
CA PHE A 74 16.33 0.21 -13.79
C PHE A 74 17.32 0.06 -12.63
N SER A 75 16.87 0.32 -11.39
CA SER A 75 17.63 0.01 -10.18
C SER A 75 16.91 -1.03 -9.34
N PHE A 76 17.64 -2.10 -8.98
CA PHE A 76 17.13 -3.15 -8.09
C PHE A 76 16.90 -2.63 -6.67
N TYR A 77 17.62 -1.59 -6.25
CA TYR A 77 17.46 -0.98 -4.94
C TYR A 77 16.02 -0.48 -4.72
N ASP A 78 15.43 0.17 -5.73
CA ASP A 78 14.11 0.78 -5.62
C ASP A 78 12.98 -0.28 -5.48
N CYS A 79 13.24 -1.52 -5.91
CA CYS A 79 12.34 -2.66 -5.68
C CYS A 79 12.26 -3.05 -4.19
N LEU A 80 13.32 -2.83 -3.41
CA LEU A 80 13.37 -3.22 -1.99
C LEU A 80 12.39 -2.42 -1.12
N TYR A 81 11.94 -1.27 -1.60
CA TYR A 81 10.88 -0.50 -0.94
C TYR A 81 9.54 -1.26 -0.85
N ALA A 82 9.37 -2.37 -1.59
CA ALA A 82 8.27 -3.34 -1.37
C ALA A 82 8.16 -3.81 0.09
N ILE A 83 9.27 -3.83 0.84
CA ILE A 83 9.30 -4.16 2.27
C ILE A 83 8.39 -3.22 3.07
N CYS A 84 8.33 -1.93 2.72
CA CYS A 84 7.47 -0.97 3.38
C CYS A 84 5.99 -1.38 3.22
N GLY A 85 5.56 -1.61 1.98
CA GLY A 85 4.20 -2.07 1.68
C GLY A 85 3.83 -3.37 2.40
N MET A 86 4.75 -4.34 2.45
CA MET A 86 4.55 -5.60 3.18
C MET A 86 4.35 -5.39 4.68
N LEU A 87 5.14 -4.50 5.30
CA LEU A 87 4.98 -4.17 6.73
C LEU A 87 3.64 -3.48 7.00
N ILE A 88 3.19 -2.59 6.11
CA ILE A 88 1.88 -1.94 6.21
C ILE A 88 0.74 -2.96 6.14
N VAL A 89 0.81 -3.91 5.21
CA VAL A 89 -0.15 -5.02 5.11
C VAL A 89 -0.12 -5.89 6.37
N PHE A 90 1.06 -6.22 6.87
CA PHE A 90 1.21 -7.02 8.08
C PHE A 90 0.54 -6.35 9.29
N VAL A 91 0.79 -5.05 9.50
CA VAL A 91 0.15 -4.26 10.56
C VAL A 91 -1.37 -4.22 10.37
N THR A 92 -1.84 -3.95 9.15
CA THR A 92 -3.26 -3.91 8.82
C THR A 92 -3.94 -5.24 9.16
N TRP A 93 -3.33 -6.35 8.78
CA TRP A 93 -3.84 -7.68 9.10
C TRP A 93 -3.83 -7.94 10.61
N LEU A 94 -2.74 -7.62 11.30
CA LEU A 94 -2.58 -7.87 12.74
C LEU A 94 -3.72 -7.24 13.55
N PHE A 95 -4.05 -5.98 13.27
CA PHE A 95 -5.11 -5.23 13.97
C PHE A 95 -6.52 -5.50 13.44
N SER A 96 -6.66 -6.06 12.23
CA SER A 96 -7.97 -6.38 11.65
C SER A 96 -8.28 -7.88 11.60
N ARG A 97 -7.44 -8.72 12.24
CA ARG A 97 -7.58 -10.19 12.22
C ARG A 97 -8.93 -10.65 12.79
N ASN A 98 -9.38 -10.01 13.88
CA ASN A 98 -10.66 -10.30 14.51
C ASN A 98 -11.72 -9.33 13.97
N LYS A 99 -12.41 -9.73 12.89
CA LYS A 99 -13.42 -8.90 12.25
C LYS A 99 -14.59 -8.55 13.17
N ARG A 100 -14.88 -9.37 14.19
CA ARG A 100 -15.97 -9.12 15.15
C ARG A 100 -15.67 -7.91 16.05
N GLU A 101 -14.44 -7.79 16.51
CA GLU A 101 -13.98 -6.63 17.29
C GLU A 101 -13.81 -5.40 16.39
N PHE A 102 -13.19 -5.60 15.22
CA PHE A 102 -12.90 -4.53 14.27
C PHE A 102 -14.17 -3.83 13.74
N LEU A 103 -15.24 -4.57 13.49
CA LEU A 103 -16.52 -4.05 12.98
C LEU A 103 -17.61 -3.92 14.05
N TYR A 104 -17.25 -3.99 15.34
CA TYR A 104 -18.22 -3.95 16.44
C TYR A 104 -19.05 -2.66 16.44
N SER A 105 -18.39 -1.51 16.28
CA SER A 105 -19.05 -0.21 16.16
C SER A 105 -18.24 0.70 15.25
N ARG A 106 -18.89 1.73 14.66
CA ARG A 106 -18.21 2.69 13.78
C ARG A 106 -17.03 3.38 14.46
N ILE A 107 -17.19 3.72 15.74
CA ILE A 107 -16.14 4.36 16.54
C ILE A 107 -14.96 3.41 16.72
N MET A 108 -15.23 2.14 17.06
CA MET A 108 -14.16 1.15 17.19
C MET A 108 -13.42 0.94 15.87
N THR A 109 -14.13 0.82 14.76
CA THR A 109 -13.50 0.69 13.43
C THR A 109 -12.57 1.88 13.15
N VAL A 110 -13.02 3.11 13.38
CA VAL A 110 -12.19 4.31 13.20
C VAL A 110 -10.96 4.28 14.11
N LEU A 111 -11.12 3.89 15.38
CA LEU A 111 -9.99 3.76 16.30
C LEU A 111 -8.96 2.72 15.82
N TYR A 112 -9.42 1.54 15.38
CA TYR A 112 -8.51 0.52 14.81
C TYR A 112 -7.83 1.01 13.54
N LEU A 113 -8.53 1.73 12.65
CA LEU A 113 -7.92 2.33 11.47
C LEU A 113 -6.86 3.37 11.83
N LEU A 114 -7.12 4.22 12.84
CA LEU A 114 -6.12 5.18 13.33
C LEU A 114 -4.91 4.49 13.96
N ILE A 115 -5.10 3.40 14.70
CA ILE A 115 -3.99 2.59 15.22
C ILE A 115 -3.18 2.00 14.06
N ILE A 116 -3.83 1.46 13.03
CA ILE A 116 -3.18 0.95 11.83
C ILE A 116 -2.37 2.08 11.16
N VAL A 117 -2.94 3.28 11.00
CA VAL A 117 -2.23 4.44 10.43
C VAL A 117 -0.97 4.75 11.22
N VAL A 118 -1.07 4.92 12.54
CA VAL A 118 0.08 5.30 13.38
C VAL A 118 1.17 4.23 13.33
N VAL A 119 0.81 2.97 13.58
CA VAL A 119 1.77 1.88 13.65
C VAL A 119 2.40 1.63 12.28
N SER A 120 1.59 1.56 11.21
CA SER A 120 2.09 1.33 9.85
C SER A 120 2.97 2.48 9.35
N SER A 121 2.68 3.73 9.76
CA SER A 121 3.54 4.89 9.46
C SER A 121 4.93 4.70 10.09
N VAL A 122 4.97 4.34 11.39
CA VAL A 122 6.24 4.10 12.10
C VAL A 122 7.06 3.03 11.41
N PHE A 123 6.45 1.91 11.04
CA PHE A 123 7.16 0.86 10.31
C PHE A 123 7.65 1.35 8.94
N SER A 124 6.80 2.03 8.17
CA SER A 124 7.08 2.48 6.81
C SER A 124 8.24 3.49 6.73
N PHE A 125 8.16 4.60 7.46
CA PHE A 125 9.23 5.61 7.40
C PHE A 125 10.53 5.10 8.03
N THR A 126 10.46 4.20 9.02
CA THR A 126 11.64 3.62 9.65
C THR A 126 12.31 2.65 8.70
N SER A 127 11.56 1.73 8.07
CA SER A 127 12.11 0.76 7.12
C SER A 127 12.70 1.46 5.90
N ALA A 128 12.01 2.46 5.35
CA ALA A 128 12.54 3.26 4.25
C ALA A 128 13.87 3.95 4.62
N SER A 129 13.95 4.53 5.81
CA SER A 129 15.17 5.23 6.26
C SER A 129 16.31 4.26 6.57
N LEU A 130 16.00 3.05 7.04
CA LEU A 130 16.99 1.98 7.19
C LEU A 130 17.52 1.53 5.82
N LEU A 131 16.66 1.38 4.82
CA LEU A 131 17.07 1.07 3.45
C LEU A 131 18.05 2.12 2.92
N ASP A 132 17.74 3.42 3.04
CA ASP A 132 18.66 4.44 2.51
C ASP A 132 19.94 4.61 3.31
N THR A 133 19.90 4.32 4.60
CA THR A 133 21.09 4.48 5.45
C THR A 133 22.06 3.33 5.26
N PHE A 134 21.55 2.10 5.17
CA PHE A 134 22.39 0.90 5.23
C PHE A 134 22.46 0.12 3.93
N VAL A 135 21.43 0.19 3.08
CA VAL A 135 21.33 -0.62 1.87
C VAL A 135 21.67 0.20 0.64
N LEU A 136 21.17 1.44 0.51
CA LEU A 136 21.49 2.32 -0.62
C LEU A 136 23.00 2.47 -0.88
N PRO A 137 23.90 2.62 0.13
CA PRO A 137 25.33 2.72 -0.12
C PRO A 137 25.96 1.47 -0.76
N LEU A 138 25.28 0.31 -0.70
CA LEU A 138 25.71 -0.93 -1.35
C LEU A 138 25.38 -0.95 -2.85
N PHE A 139 24.54 -0.02 -3.31
CA PHE A 139 24.13 0.12 -4.71
C PHE A 139 24.75 1.40 -5.30
N GLN A 140 25.24 1.30 -6.54
CA GLN A 140 25.88 2.43 -7.22
C GLN A 140 24.88 3.46 -7.75
N THR A 141 23.59 3.09 -7.87
CA THR A 141 22.56 3.90 -8.52
C THR A 141 21.20 3.74 -7.80
N SER A 142 20.55 4.87 -7.51
CA SER A 142 19.09 4.94 -7.32
C SER A 142 18.52 5.81 -8.43
N THR A 143 17.27 5.54 -8.81
CA THR A 143 16.59 6.26 -9.89
C THR A 143 16.17 7.68 -9.53
N GLY A 144 16.25 8.06 -8.25
CA GLY A 144 15.86 9.40 -7.78
C GLY A 144 14.37 9.71 -7.99
N PHE A 145 13.53 8.68 -8.10
CA PHE A 145 12.06 8.86 -8.18
C PHE A 145 11.43 9.32 -6.87
N SER A 146 12.23 9.40 -5.82
CA SER A 146 11.87 9.88 -4.51
C SER A 146 11.81 11.41 -4.53
N ALA A 147 10.63 11.99 -4.24
CA ALA A 147 10.49 13.43 -4.00
C ALA A 147 11.30 13.91 -2.76
N PHE A 148 11.93 12.97 -2.04
CA PHE A 148 12.63 13.18 -0.76
C PHE A 148 14.10 13.55 -0.93
N ASP A 149 14.69 13.34 -2.11
CA ASP A 149 16.13 13.50 -2.28
C ASP A 149 16.57 14.95 -2.00
N ASN A 150 15.75 15.92 -2.45
CA ASN A 150 15.99 17.34 -2.21
C ASN A 150 15.89 17.72 -0.73
N PHE A 151 14.90 17.19 0.00
CA PHE A 151 14.71 17.50 1.43
C PHE A 151 15.75 16.80 2.31
N SER A 152 16.10 15.56 1.97
CA SER A 152 17.11 14.80 2.69
C SER A 152 18.49 15.46 2.55
N GLU A 153 18.80 16.02 1.38
CA GLU A 153 20.04 16.75 1.16
C GLU A 153 20.11 18.04 2.00
N VAL A 154 19.01 18.79 2.12
CA VAL A 154 18.94 19.95 3.03
C VAL A 154 19.20 19.54 4.49
N MET A 155 18.62 18.41 4.95
CA MET A 155 18.84 17.92 6.31
C MET A 155 20.29 17.47 6.55
N ARG A 156 20.96 16.92 5.53
CA ARG A 156 22.40 16.61 5.59
C ARG A 156 23.25 17.88 5.71
N GLN A 157 22.89 18.94 4.98
CA GLN A 157 23.56 20.24 5.09
C GLN A 157 23.41 20.86 6.51
N LEU A 158 22.32 20.54 7.22
CA LEU A 158 22.11 20.90 8.63
C LEU A 158 22.90 20.02 9.62
N LYS A 159 23.83 19.17 9.15
CA LYS A 159 24.66 18.25 9.96
C LYS A 159 23.86 17.23 10.78
N MET A 160 22.64 16.89 10.34
CA MET A 160 21.90 15.77 10.93
C MET A 160 22.57 14.45 10.57
N GLY A 161 22.51 13.46 11.47
CA GLY A 161 23.02 12.11 11.18
C GLY A 161 22.28 11.48 9.99
N THR A 162 22.97 10.67 9.18
CA THR A 162 22.47 10.12 7.91
C THR A 162 21.09 9.46 8.00
N PHE A 163 20.84 8.72 9.08
CA PHE A 163 19.52 8.13 9.31
C PHE A 163 18.44 9.17 9.51
N PHE A 164 18.69 10.19 10.34
CA PHE A 164 17.73 11.24 10.63
C PHE A 164 17.49 12.17 9.43
N SER A 165 18.48 12.36 8.56
CA SER A 165 18.28 13.13 7.33
C SER A 165 17.27 12.49 6.38
N TYR A 166 17.17 11.16 6.36
CA TYR A 166 16.13 10.45 5.59
C TYR A 166 14.81 10.31 6.37
N LEU A 167 14.88 10.16 7.70
CA LEU A 167 13.72 9.92 8.55
C LEU A 167 12.80 11.14 8.65
N VAL A 168 13.34 12.30 9.01
CA VAL A 168 12.55 13.48 9.38
C VAL A 168 11.68 14.01 8.24
N PRO A 169 12.19 14.14 7.00
CA PRO A 169 11.36 14.58 5.87
C PRO A 169 10.20 13.62 5.55
N ARG A 170 10.34 12.33 5.88
CA ARG A 170 9.35 11.31 5.57
C ARG A 170 8.16 11.31 6.50
N ILE A 171 8.34 11.65 7.78
CA ILE A 171 7.27 11.58 8.79
C ILE A 171 5.97 12.25 8.31
N PRO A 172 5.94 13.54 7.92
CA PRO A 172 4.68 14.20 7.56
C PRO A 172 4.04 13.59 6.32
N LEU A 173 4.86 13.20 5.33
CA LEU A 173 4.40 12.65 4.06
C LEU A 173 3.84 11.24 4.23
N THR A 174 4.59 10.35 4.89
CA THR A 174 4.16 8.99 5.18
C THR A 174 2.92 8.98 6.06
N VAL A 175 2.84 9.80 7.11
CA VAL A 175 1.64 9.84 7.97
C VAL A 175 0.40 10.30 7.21
N ASN A 176 0.52 11.37 6.41
CA ASN A 176 -0.59 11.85 5.59
C ASN A 176 -1.03 10.81 4.55
N ASP A 177 -0.07 10.21 3.86
CA ASP A 177 -0.33 9.17 2.88
C ASP A 177 -0.98 7.92 3.53
N ARG A 178 -0.51 7.49 4.71
CA ARG A 178 -1.10 6.36 5.43
C ARG A 178 -2.53 6.63 5.87
N LEU A 179 -2.85 7.86 6.28
CA LEU A 179 -4.23 8.28 6.55
C LEU A 179 -5.11 8.07 5.32
N ILE A 180 -4.68 8.56 4.16
CA ILE A 180 -5.44 8.43 2.91
C ILE A 180 -5.57 6.96 2.53
N CYS A 181 -4.46 6.23 2.43
CA CYS A 181 -4.42 4.84 1.97
C CYS A 181 -5.22 3.89 2.86
N THR A 182 -5.15 4.07 4.19
CA THR A 182 -5.84 3.18 5.13
C THR A 182 -7.35 3.38 5.09
N PHE A 183 -7.81 4.63 5.05
CA PHE A 183 -9.24 4.94 5.00
C PHE A 183 -9.83 4.64 3.60
N ALA A 184 -9.12 4.98 2.53
CA ALA A 184 -9.51 4.62 1.17
C ALA A 184 -9.58 3.09 1.01
N GLY A 185 -8.56 2.37 1.50
CA GLY A 185 -8.54 0.90 1.50
C GLY A 185 -9.69 0.28 2.30
N PHE A 186 -10.07 0.87 3.45
CA PHE A 186 -11.27 0.45 4.16
C PHE A 186 -12.56 0.71 3.36
N GLY A 187 -12.66 1.85 2.68
CA GLY A 187 -13.77 2.16 1.79
C GLY A 187 -13.90 1.15 0.64
N LEU A 188 -12.79 0.84 -0.02
CA LEU A 188 -12.70 -0.18 -1.07
C LEU A 188 -13.08 -1.57 -0.53
N TYR A 189 -12.62 -1.94 0.66
CA TYR A 189 -13.04 -3.17 1.34
C TYR A 189 -14.57 -3.26 1.49
N ARG A 190 -15.22 -2.17 1.94
CA ARG A 190 -16.69 -2.14 2.09
C ARG A 190 -17.40 -2.27 0.74
N LEU A 191 -16.86 -1.70 -0.32
CA LEU A 191 -17.38 -1.85 -1.69
C LEU A 191 -17.24 -3.31 -2.17
N LEU A 192 -16.10 -3.95 -1.95
CA LEU A 192 -15.87 -5.35 -2.31
C LEU A 192 -16.84 -6.29 -1.61
N VAL A 193 -17.06 -6.11 -0.31
CA VAL A 193 -18.06 -6.89 0.46
C VAL A 193 -19.46 -6.71 -0.13
N LYS A 194 -19.87 -5.46 -0.39
CA LYS A 194 -21.19 -5.17 -0.95
C LYS A 194 -21.39 -5.75 -2.36
N LEU A 195 -20.34 -5.75 -3.20
CA LEU A 195 -20.37 -6.34 -4.53
C LEU A 195 -20.50 -7.87 -4.46
N ASP A 196 -19.78 -8.52 -3.54
CA ASP A 196 -19.84 -9.97 -3.36
C ASP A 196 -21.22 -10.41 -2.84
N ASP A 197 -21.79 -9.70 -1.86
CA ASP A 197 -23.15 -9.93 -1.35
C ASP A 197 -24.20 -9.79 -2.47
N PHE A 198 -24.07 -8.77 -3.31
CA PHE A 198 -24.97 -8.55 -4.45
C PHE A 198 -24.88 -9.68 -5.49
N GLN A 199 -23.66 -10.15 -5.80
CA GLN A 199 -23.47 -11.28 -6.71
C GLN A 199 -24.07 -12.58 -6.16
N PHE A 200 -23.91 -12.83 -4.86
CA PHE A 200 -24.54 -13.97 -4.18
C PHE A 200 -26.06 -13.91 -4.19
N ALA A 201 -26.65 -12.73 -3.96
CA ALA A 201 -28.09 -12.53 -4.01
C ALA A 201 -28.66 -12.82 -5.42
N LYS A 202 -27.99 -12.30 -6.45
CA LYS A 202 -28.37 -12.52 -7.85
C LYS A 202 -28.29 -13.99 -8.26
N PHE A 203 -27.20 -14.68 -7.89
CA PHE A 203 -27.04 -16.12 -8.18
C PHE A 203 -28.15 -16.97 -7.53
N ARG A 204 -28.58 -16.61 -6.31
CA ARG A 204 -29.67 -17.30 -5.63
C ARG A 204 -31.00 -17.14 -6.35
N GLN A 205 -31.32 -15.93 -6.83
CA GLN A 205 -32.55 -15.68 -7.61
C GLN A 205 -32.57 -16.46 -8.92
N THR A 206 -31.46 -16.49 -9.67
CA THR A 206 -31.42 -17.20 -10.97
C THR A 206 -31.60 -18.71 -10.83
N ASN A 207 -31.09 -19.32 -9.75
CA ASN A 207 -31.27 -20.75 -9.52
C ASN A 207 -32.69 -21.10 -9.06
N ILE A 208 -33.36 -20.23 -8.31
CA ILE A 208 -34.77 -20.44 -7.92
C ILE A 208 -35.68 -20.40 -9.15
N THR A 209 -35.45 -19.47 -10.09
CA THR A 209 -36.24 -19.38 -11.35
C THR A 209 -35.90 -20.45 -12.39
N ALA A 210 -34.84 -21.23 -12.18
CA ALA A 210 -34.45 -22.32 -13.09
C ALA A 210 -35.00 -23.70 -12.62
N GLU A 211 -35.57 -23.76 -11.43
CA GLU A 211 -36.22 -24.94 -10.85
C GLU A 211 -37.77 -24.87 -10.92
N GLU A 212 -38.32 -23.78 -11.47
CA GLU A 212 -39.75 -23.60 -11.83
C GLU A 212 -39.96 -23.82 -13.34
#